data_AF-A0A7R9IQM0-F1
#
_entry.id   AF-A0A7R9IQM0-F1
#
_cell.length_a   1.000
_cell.length_b   1.000
_cell.length_c   1.000
_cell.angle_alpha   90.00
_cell.angle_beta   90.00
_cell.angle_gamma   90.00
#
_symmetry.space_group_name_H-M   'P 1'
#
loop_
_entity.id
_entity.type
_entity.pdbx_description
1 polymer ?
#
loop_
_entity_poly.entity_id
_entity_poly.type
_entity_poly.pdbx_seq_one_letter_code
_entity_poly.pdbx_strand_id
1 'polypeptide(L)'
;MSSKRKSDARNTGLSKRSRKAITLEVKHKMLNLHDSGMKVSKLAAAFGMSHSSVSGILKEREKYLEQVNSAVPMQSTVVRRREGLIPEVEKILIAWVNQQTQTVHRPPDQAEISAKALSVFEAIKEWRGDAAKDETFNASKGWYSRFKKRAGWQNVASQEDEAQRSGSPSRKATNLRTTMQKRSPCLAPSTEDQTLLDFGSALQNRISVRARALRRALCRIPSLLTMSMLKNMISRIV
;
A
#
# COMPACT_ATOMS: atom_id res chain seq x y z
N MET A 1 -49.46 -8.97 -37.36
CA MET A 1 -48.17 -8.90 -38.07
C MET A 1 -47.26 -7.93 -37.33
N SER A 2 -46.20 -8.43 -36.70
CA SER A 2 -45.32 -7.63 -35.84
C SER A 2 -44.13 -7.13 -36.64
N SER A 3 -44.10 -5.82 -36.91
CA SER A 3 -43.06 -5.18 -37.71
C SER A 3 -41.73 -5.17 -36.96
N LYS A 4 -40.83 -6.06 -37.40
CA LYS A 4 -39.43 -6.15 -36.98
C LYS A 4 -38.73 -4.83 -37.29
N ARG A 5 -38.40 -4.05 -36.25
CA ARG A 5 -37.60 -2.82 -36.42
C ARG A 5 -36.21 -3.17 -36.94
N LYS A 6 -35.88 -2.61 -38.10
CA LYS A 6 -34.56 -2.66 -38.76
C LYS A 6 -33.62 -1.73 -37.98
N SER A 7 -32.61 -2.29 -37.32
CA SER A 7 -31.58 -1.50 -36.64
C SER A 7 -30.55 -1.05 -37.67
N ASP A 8 -30.50 0.24 -37.96
CA ASP A 8 -29.44 0.85 -38.75
C ASP A 8 -28.10 0.67 -38.05
N ALA A 9 -27.25 -0.16 -38.66
CA ALA A 9 -25.86 -0.35 -38.28
C ALA A 9 -25.07 0.93 -38.63
N ARG A 10 -25.04 1.90 -37.72
CA ARG A 10 -24.00 2.94 -37.75
C ARG A 10 -22.71 2.34 -37.20
N ASN A 11 -21.89 1.87 -38.13
CA ASN A 11 -20.49 1.56 -37.95
C ASN A 11 -19.73 2.83 -37.52
N THR A 12 -19.57 3.05 -36.22
CA THR A 12 -18.64 4.06 -35.70
C THR A 12 -17.32 3.36 -35.36
N GLY A 13 -16.29 3.66 -36.13
CA GLY A 13 -14.94 3.12 -35.98
C GLY A 13 -14.49 3.08 -34.51
N LEU A 14 -14.09 1.88 -34.08
CA LEU A 14 -13.69 1.57 -32.72
C LEU A 14 -12.30 2.14 -32.42
N SER A 15 -12.18 3.47 -32.30
CA SER A 15 -11.09 4.01 -31.50
C SER A 15 -11.36 3.59 -30.05
N LYS A 16 -10.44 2.82 -29.47
CA LYS A 16 -10.57 2.31 -28.11
C LYS A 16 -10.71 3.50 -27.17
N ARG A 17 -11.92 3.74 -26.67
CA ARG A 17 -12.23 4.88 -25.80
C ARG A 17 -11.29 4.84 -24.60
N SER A 18 -10.40 5.83 -24.49
CA SER A 18 -9.46 5.91 -23.38
C SER A 18 -10.24 6.13 -22.08
N ARG A 19 -9.87 5.39 -21.03
CA ARG A 19 -10.50 5.56 -19.71
C ARG A 19 -10.13 6.94 -19.17
N LYS A 20 -11.13 7.80 -18.97
CA LYS A 20 -10.98 9.09 -18.28
C LYS A 20 -11.22 8.89 -16.79
N ALA A 21 -10.28 9.34 -15.97
CA ALA A 21 -10.46 9.36 -14.53
C ALA A 21 -11.35 10.54 -14.14
N ILE A 22 -12.30 10.32 -13.23
CA ILE A 22 -13.25 11.33 -12.77
C ILE A 22 -12.71 11.95 -11.48
N THR A 23 -12.59 13.28 -11.45
CA THR A 23 -12.11 14.04 -10.28
C THR A 23 -13.19 14.12 -9.20
N LEU A 24 -12.77 14.36 -7.96
CA LEU A 24 -13.67 14.55 -6.82
C LEU A 24 -14.60 15.75 -7.04
N GLU A 25 -14.08 16.84 -7.62
CA GLU A 25 -14.86 18.03 -7.98
C GLU A 25 -16.05 17.71 -8.90
N VAL A 26 -15.82 16.94 -9.97
CA VAL A 26 -16.88 16.57 -10.91
C VAL A 26 -17.96 15.73 -10.25
N LYS A 27 -17.56 14.80 -9.35
CA LYS A 27 -18.51 13.99 -8.58
C LYS A 27 -19.33 14.86 -7.63
N HIS A 28 -18.70 15.79 -6.92
CA HIS A 28 -19.38 16.67 -5.99
C HIS A 28 -20.36 17.61 -6.72
N LYS A 29 -19.95 18.22 -7.84
CA LYS A 29 -20.86 19.02 -8.69
C LYS A 29 -22.06 18.21 -9.18
N MET A 30 -21.83 16.96 -9.56
CA MET A 30 -22.91 16.07 -10.01
C MET A 30 -23.92 15.76 -8.88
N LEU A 31 -23.45 15.59 -7.64
CA LEU A 31 -24.31 15.42 -6.47
C LEU A 31 -25.15 16.67 -6.21
N ASN A 32 -24.53 17.86 -6.18
CA ASN A 32 -25.25 19.12 -5.96
C ASN A 32 -26.34 19.37 -7.00
N LEU A 33 -26.06 19.04 -8.27
CA LEU A 33 -27.02 19.15 -9.37
C LEU A 33 -28.14 18.11 -9.30
N HIS A 34 -27.86 16.93 -8.76
CA HIS A 34 -28.88 15.93 -8.50
C HIS A 34 -29.79 16.34 -7.33
N ASP A 35 -29.21 16.91 -6.27
CA ASP A 35 -29.93 17.42 -5.10
C ASP A 35 -30.82 18.62 -5.48
N SER A 36 -30.44 19.43 -6.48
CA SER A 36 -31.29 20.46 -7.07
C SER A 36 -32.41 19.90 -7.98
N GLY A 37 -32.60 18.58 -8.05
CA GLY A 37 -33.69 17.92 -8.77
C GLY A 37 -33.41 17.55 -10.22
N MET A 38 -32.16 17.61 -10.71
CA MET A 38 -31.87 17.16 -12.08
C MET A 38 -31.87 15.64 -12.23
N LYS A 39 -32.58 15.17 -13.25
CA LYS A 39 -32.65 13.74 -13.60
C LYS A 39 -31.29 13.23 -14.10
N VAL A 40 -31.02 11.95 -13.81
CA VAL A 40 -29.80 11.21 -14.21
C VAL A 40 -29.50 11.33 -15.71
N SER A 41 -30.52 11.33 -16.58
CA SER A 41 -30.34 11.50 -18.03
C SER A 41 -29.72 12.85 -18.42
N LYS A 42 -30.18 13.95 -17.81
CA LYS A 42 -29.61 15.28 -18.04
C LYS A 42 -28.18 15.38 -17.51
N LEU A 43 -27.90 14.76 -16.36
CA LEU A 43 -26.55 14.68 -15.79
C LEU A 43 -25.59 13.90 -16.71
N ALA A 44 -26.01 12.75 -17.20
CA ALA A 44 -25.21 11.95 -18.13
C ALA A 44 -24.85 12.73 -19.41
N ALA A 45 -25.82 13.47 -19.97
CA ALA A 45 -25.58 14.34 -21.10
C ALA A 45 -24.64 15.51 -20.77
N ALA A 46 -24.87 16.22 -19.66
CA ALA A 46 -24.08 17.39 -19.26
C ALA A 46 -22.61 17.07 -19.00
N PHE A 47 -22.33 15.91 -18.38
CA PHE A 47 -20.96 15.47 -18.07
C PHE A 47 -20.36 14.52 -19.13
N GLY A 48 -21.09 14.22 -20.22
CA GLY A 48 -20.64 13.30 -21.27
C GLY A 48 -20.36 11.88 -20.74
N MET A 49 -21.10 11.43 -19.73
CA MET A 49 -20.90 10.16 -19.04
C MET A 49 -21.95 9.12 -19.43
N SER A 50 -21.65 7.85 -19.16
CA SER A 50 -22.65 6.80 -19.27
C SER A 50 -23.62 6.85 -18.09
N HIS A 51 -24.87 6.45 -18.31
CA HIS A 51 -25.91 6.42 -17.27
C HIS A 51 -25.49 5.53 -16.07
N SER A 52 -24.77 4.44 -16.32
CA SER A 52 -24.25 3.57 -15.25
C SER A 52 -23.18 4.25 -14.39
N SER A 53 -22.32 5.08 -15.00
CA SER A 53 -21.33 5.86 -14.25
C SER A 53 -21.99 6.86 -13.31
N VAL A 54 -23.00 7.60 -13.79
CA VAL A 54 -23.75 8.56 -12.96
C VAL A 54 -24.47 7.83 -11.82
N SER A 55 -25.16 6.73 -12.11
CA SER A 55 -25.82 5.93 -11.08
C SER A 55 -24.85 5.39 -10.03
N GLY A 56 -23.65 4.94 -10.44
CA GLY A 56 -22.60 4.51 -9.52
C GLY A 56 -22.12 5.64 -8.60
N ILE A 57 -21.96 6.85 -9.13
CA ILE A 57 -21.57 8.03 -8.34
C ILE A 57 -22.63 8.36 -7.29
N LEU A 58 -23.92 8.32 -7.67
CA LEU A 58 -25.03 8.59 -6.76
C LEU A 58 -25.14 7.55 -5.63
N LYS A 59 -24.84 6.27 -5.92
CA LYS A 59 -24.83 5.21 -4.90
C LYS A 59 -23.76 5.43 -3.84
N GLU A 60 -22.57 5.87 -4.25
CA GLU A 60 -21.45 6.15 -3.34
C GLU A 60 -21.46 7.61 -2.81
N ARG A 61 -22.61 8.29 -2.79
CA ARG A 61 -22.71 9.72 -2.42
C ARG A 61 -22.01 10.10 -1.12
N GLU A 62 -22.25 9.32 -0.07
CA GLU A 62 -21.79 9.62 1.29
C GLU A 62 -20.27 9.59 1.37
N LYS A 63 -19.66 8.58 0.74
CA LYS A 63 -18.21 8.45 0.61
C LYS A 63 -17.55 9.66 -0.06
N TYR A 64 -18.20 10.24 -1.06
CA TYR A 64 -17.65 11.43 -1.73
C TYR A 64 -17.81 12.70 -0.90
N LEU A 65 -18.92 12.84 -0.16
CA LEU A 65 -19.10 13.96 0.76
C LEU A 65 -18.09 13.91 1.91
N GLU A 66 -17.85 12.73 2.48
CA GLU A 66 -16.81 12.54 3.48
C GLU A 66 -15.43 12.90 2.92
N GLN A 67 -15.13 12.50 1.68
CA GLN A 67 -13.88 12.85 1.02
C GLN A 67 -13.71 14.35 0.76
N VAL A 68 -14.79 15.07 0.47
CA VAL A 68 -14.78 16.53 0.30
C VAL A 68 -14.56 17.23 1.65
N ASN A 69 -15.12 16.69 2.72
CA ASN A 69 -14.95 17.22 4.08
C ASN A 69 -13.57 16.93 4.66
N SER A 70 -13.00 15.75 4.36
CA SER A 70 -11.58 15.49 4.59
C SER A 70 -10.77 16.38 3.67
N ALA A 71 -9.63 16.95 4.11
CA ALA A 71 -8.82 17.91 3.35
C ALA A 71 -8.12 17.34 2.08
N VAL A 72 -8.78 16.45 1.35
CA VAL A 72 -8.37 15.87 0.08
C VAL A 72 -8.54 16.94 -1.02
N PRO A 73 -7.50 17.19 -1.84
CA PRO A 73 -7.60 18.14 -2.94
C PRO A 73 -8.73 17.80 -3.92
N MET A 74 -9.55 18.80 -4.29
CA MET A 74 -10.69 18.63 -5.21
C MET A 74 -10.30 18.10 -6.60
N GLN A 75 -9.08 18.40 -7.05
CA GLN A 75 -8.52 17.91 -8.31
C GLN A 75 -8.08 16.44 -8.27
N SER A 76 -8.05 15.83 -7.09
CA SER A 76 -7.65 14.44 -6.97
C SER A 76 -8.71 13.52 -7.57
N THR A 77 -8.24 12.50 -8.28
CA THR A 77 -9.09 11.36 -8.66
C THR A 77 -9.20 10.45 -7.45
N VAL A 78 -10.39 9.94 -7.15
CA VAL A 78 -10.58 9.02 -6.02
C VAL A 78 -9.78 7.73 -6.26
N VAL A 79 -8.58 7.68 -5.69
CA VAL A 79 -7.73 6.48 -5.69
C VAL A 79 -8.28 5.54 -4.63
N ARG A 80 -8.50 4.28 -5.00
CA ARG A 80 -8.86 3.25 -4.03
C ARG A 80 -7.76 3.17 -2.98
N ARG A 81 -8.11 3.40 -1.71
CA ARG A 81 -7.20 3.10 -0.60
C ARG A 81 -6.88 1.62 -0.64
N ARG A 82 -5.61 1.31 -0.48
CA ARG A 82 -5.15 -0.07 -0.33
C ARG A 82 -5.25 -0.37 1.15
N GLU A 83 -6.12 -1.30 1.48
CA GLU A 83 -6.24 -1.87 2.82
C GLU A 83 -5.45 -3.19 2.84
N GLY A 84 -5.04 -3.62 4.04
CA GLY A 84 -4.26 -4.85 4.24
C GLY A 84 -2.81 -4.60 4.67
N LEU A 85 -2.02 -5.68 4.71
CA LEU A 85 -0.65 -5.66 5.22
C LEU A 85 0.38 -5.09 4.25
N ILE A 86 0.16 -5.24 2.94
CA ILE A 86 1.14 -4.88 1.91
C ILE A 86 1.53 -3.38 1.97
N PRO A 87 0.61 -2.41 2.13
CA PRO A 87 0.98 -1.00 2.31
C PRO A 87 1.85 -0.75 3.55
N GLU A 88 1.64 -1.52 4.61
CA GLU A 88 2.42 -1.43 5.86
C GLU A 88 3.85 -1.95 5.64
N VAL A 89 3.98 -3.10 4.95
CA VAL A 89 5.27 -3.64 4.50
C VAL A 89 6.02 -2.62 3.64
N GLU A 90 5.35 -2.02 2.65
CA GLU A 90 5.97 -1.05 1.74
C GLU A 90 6.48 0.19 2.48
N LYS A 91 5.75 0.67 3.49
CA LYS A 91 6.17 1.81 4.32
C LYS A 91 7.46 1.52 5.07
N ILE A 92 7.55 0.36 5.73
CA ILE A 92 8.75 -0.07 6.45
C ILE A 92 9.91 -0.27 5.48
N LEU A 93 9.65 -0.86 4.31
CA LEU A 93 10.66 -1.14 3.30
C LEU A 93 11.24 0.15 2.70
N ILE A 94 10.43 1.19 2.48
CA ILE A 94 10.91 2.50 2.03
C ILE A 94 11.89 3.10 3.04
N ALA A 95 11.54 3.06 4.33
CA ALA A 95 12.41 3.56 5.39
C ALA A 95 13.74 2.79 5.44
N TRP A 96 13.68 1.46 5.33
CA TRP A 96 14.86 0.61 5.32
C TRP A 96 15.79 0.90 4.12
N VAL A 97 15.26 1.03 2.90
CA VAL A 97 16.08 1.35 1.73
C VAL A 97 16.71 2.75 1.84
N ASN A 98 15.96 3.73 2.36
CA ASN A 98 16.50 5.07 2.59
C ASN A 98 17.66 5.03 3.59
N GLN A 99 17.53 4.26 4.66
CA GLN A 99 18.60 4.05 5.63
C GLN A 99 19.81 3.35 4.99
N GLN A 100 19.58 2.28 4.22
CA GLN A 100 20.64 1.53 3.56
C GLN A 100 21.46 2.40 2.59
N THR A 101 20.76 3.29 1.87
CA THR A 101 21.40 4.22 0.93
C THR A 101 22.28 5.24 1.66
N GLN A 102 21.89 5.64 2.88
CA GLN A 102 22.65 6.58 3.71
C GLN A 102 23.86 5.93 4.38
N THR A 103 23.76 4.66 4.83
CA THR A 103 24.80 3.99 5.61
C THR A 103 25.83 3.27 4.74
N VAL A 104 25.38 2.54 3.72
CA VAL A 104 26.23 1.68 2.88
C VAL A 104 26.59 2.36 1.55
N HIS A 105 26.05 3.56 1.30
CA HIS A 105 26.25 4.34 0.07
C HIS A 105 25.98 3.54 -1.22
N ARG A 106 25.12 2.52 -1.15
CA ARG A 106 24.70 1.69 -2.28
C ARG A 106 23.20 1.43 -2.21
N PRO A 107 22.46 1.61 -3.31
CA PRO A 107 21.08 1.14 -3.38
C PRO A 107 21.03 -0.39 -3.30
N PRO A 108 20.14 -0.98 -2.50
CA PRO A 108 19.99 -2.43 -2.41
C PRO A 108 19.45 -3.02 -3.72
N ASP A 109 19.89 -4.23 -4.04
CA ASP A 109 19.46 -4.92 -5.25
C ASP A 109 18.01 -5.45 -5.10
N GLN A 110 17.37 -5.78 -6.23
CA GLN A 110 16.03 -6.34 -6.25
C GLN A 110 15.90 -7.58 -5.35
N ALA A 111 16.90 -8.47 -5.35
CA ALA A 111 16.88 -9.68 -4.53
C ALA A 111 16.83 -9.33 -3.02
N GLU A 112 17.67 -8.41 -2.57
CA GLU A 112 17.74 -7.93 -1.18
C GLU A 112 16.42 -7.29 -0.76
N ILE A 113 15.86 -6.43 -1.60
CA ILE A 113 14.56 -5.78 -1.35
C ILE A 113 13.45 -6.83 -1.26
N SER A 114 13.45 -7.83 -2.14
CA SER A 114 12.43 -8.88 -2.12
C SER A 114 12.52 -9.77 -0.88
N ALA A 115 13.73 -10.16 -0.46
CA ALA A 115 13.96 -10.94 0.75
C ALA A 115 13.53 -10.16 1.99
N LYS A 116 13.90 -8.87 2.06
CA LYS A 116 13.50 -8.00 3.18
C LYS A 116 11.98 -7.81 3.25
N ALA A 117 11.32 -7.67 2.10
CA ALA A 117 9.86 -7.53 2.05
C ALA A 117 9.12 -8.76 2.59
N LEU A 118 9.61 -9.96 2.29
CA LEU A 118 9.06 -11.22 2.83
C LEU A 118 9.25 -11.30 4.34
N SER A 119 10.45 -11.02 4.83
CA SER A 119 10.75 -10.99 6.28
C SER A 119 9.88 -9.98 7.04
N VAL A 120 9.71 -8.77 6.51
CA VAL A 120 8.82 -7.75 7.11
C VAL A 120 7.37 -8.21 7.10
N PHE A 121 6.91 -8.84 6.01
CA PHE A 121 5.56 -9.35 5.92
C PHE A 121 5.28 -10.43 6.98
N GLU A 122 6.20 -11.39 7.16
CA GLU A 122 6.09 -12.43 8.18
C GLU A 122 6.05 -11.82 9.60
N ALA A 123 6.91 -10.84 9.88
CA ALA A 123 6.92 -10.17 11.19
C ALA A 123 5.61 -9.42 11.49
N ILE A 124 5.05 -8.70 10.51
CA ILE A 124 3.77 -8.02 10.70
C ILE A 124 2.63 -9.03 10.84
N LYS A 125 2.67 -10.12 10.07
CA LYS A 125 1.68 -11.19 10.13
C LYS A 125 1.68 -11.87 11.51
N GLU A 126 2.84 -12.15 12.07
CA GLU A 126 2.98 -12.65 13.44
C GLU A 126 2.41 -11.67 14.47
N TRP A 127 2.71 -10.38 14.31
CA TRP A 127 2.23 -9.34 15.24
C TRP A 127 0.71 -9.15 15.22
N ARG A 128 0.07 -9.23 14.04
CA ARG A 128 -1.41 -9.16 13.92
C ARG A 128 -2.11 -10.46 14.33
N GLY A 129 -1.38 -11.58 14.38
CA GLY A 129 -1.91 -12.88 14.74
C GLY A 129 -3.06 -13.33 13.82
N ASP A 130 -4.13 -13.81 14.42
CA ASP A 130 -5.23 -14.50 13.73
C ASP A 130 -5.94 -13.68 12.64
N ALA A 131 -6.00 -12.35 12.79
CA ALA A 131 -6.65 -11.46 11.84
C ALA A 131 -5.95 -11.37 10.46
N ALA A 132 -4.71 -11.86 10.37
CA ALA A 132 -3.85 -11.76 9.19
C ALA A 132 -3.48 -13.14 8.59
N LYS A 133 -4.03 -14.24 9.13
CA LYS A 133 -3.62 -15.61 8.78
C LYS A 133 -3.78 -15.91 7.29
N ASP A 134 -4.86 -15.42 6.68
CA ASP A 134 -5.20 -15.70 5.28
C ASP A 134 -4.50 -14.77 4.27
N GLU A 135 -3.88 -13.69 4.74
CA GLU A 135 -3.13 -12.81 3.85
C GLU A 135 -1.85 -13.51 3.38
N THR A 136 -1.63 -13.47 2.07
CA THR A 136 -0.43 -13.98 1.40
C THR A 136 0.24 -12.86 0.63
N PHE A 137 1.56 -12.86 0.65
CA PHE A 137 2.36 -11.87 -0.04
C PHE A 137 3.48 -12.55 -0.82
N ASN A 138 3.63 -12.13 -2.08
CA ASN A 138 4.69 -12.60 -2.96
C ASN A 138 5.47 -11.39 -3.48
N ALA A 139 6.76 -11.33 -3.15
CA ALA A 139 7.70 -10.31 -3.60
C ALA A 139 8.13 -10.51 -5.07
N SER A 140 7.15 -10.72 -5.95
CA SER A 140 7.35 -10.96 -7.39
C SER A 140 8.03 -9.77 -8.10
N LYS A 141 8.62 -10.04 -9.27
CA LYS A 141 9.18 -8.99 -10.16
C LYS A 141 8.15 -7.88 -10.47
N GLY A 142 6.88 -8.26 -10.67
CA GLY A 142 5.79 -7.33 -10.94
C GLY A 142 5.43 -6.46 -9.74
N TRP A 143 5.43 -7.04 -8.53
CA TRP A 143 5.26 -6.26 -7.30
C TRP A 143 6.38 -5.24 -7.12
N TYR A 144 7.63 -5.67 -7.24
CA TYR A 144 8.81 -4.81 -7.09
C TYR A 144 8.81 -3.64 -8.08
N SER A 145 8.51 -3.89 -9.36
CA SER A 145 8.39 -2.84 -10.37
C SER A 145 7.38 -1.76 -9.95
N ARG A 146 6.19 -2.16 -9.47
CA ARG A 146 5.17 -1.22 -9.01
C ARG A 146 5.56 -0.54 -7.69
N PHE A 147 6.25 -1.24 -6.81
CA PHE A 147 6.76 -0.71 -5.54
C PHE A 147 7.75 0.44 -5.79
N LYS A 148 8.72 0.27 -6.69
CA LYS A 148 9.63 1.34 -7.11
C LYS A 148 8.90 2.58 -7.60
N LYS A 149 7.84 2.41 -8.40
CA LYS A 149 7.02 3.54 -8.87
C LYS A 149 6.36 4.30 -7.74
N ARG A 150 5.92 3.60 -6.69
CA ARG A 150 5.28 4.20 -5.51
C ARG A 150 6.29 4.87 -4.59
N ALA A 151 7.47 4.28 -4.43
CA ALA A 151 8.53 4.82 -3.60
C ALA A 151 9.23 6.04 -4.23
N GLY A 152 8.94 6.35 -5.50
CA GLY A 152 9.56 7.48 -6.20
C GLY A 152 11.01 7.19 -6.65
N TRP A 153 11.48 5.95 -6.57
CA TRP A 153 12.86 5.57 -6.92
C TRP A 153 13.09 5.35 -8.43
N GLN A 154 12.23 5.88 -9.28
CA GLN A 154 12.51 5.90 -10.71
C GLN A 154 13.41 7.10 -11.00
N ASN A 155 14.69 6.82 -11.29
CA ASN A 155 15.58 7.82 -11.85
C ASN A 155 15.05 8.28 -13.21
N VAL A 156 15.16 9.58 -13.42
CA VAL A 156 14.92 10.31 -14.66
C VAL A 156 15.92 9.80 -15.72
N ALA A 157 15.55 8.76 -16.45
CA ALA A 157 16.31 8.28 -17.60
C ALA A 157 15.32 7.76 -18.66
N SER A 158 14.80 8.68 -19.46
CA SER A 158 14.09 8.38 -20.72
C SER A 158 14.12 9.62 -21.62
N GLN A 159 15.32 10.04 -22.01
CA GLN A 159 15.60 10.75 -23.25
C GLN A 159 17.04 10.40 -23.60
N GLU A 160 17.21 9.24 -24.23
CA GLU A 160 18.38 8.77 -25.01
C GLU A 160 18.25 7.25 -25.06
N ASP A 161 17.41 6.77 -25.97
CA ASP A 161 17.56 5.48 -26.68
C ASP A 161 16.41 5.30 -27.69
N GLU A 162 16.07 6.37 -28.41
CA GLU A 162 15.31 6.27 -29.66
C GLU A 162 16.19 6.78 -30.82
N ALA A 163 17.39 6.20 -30.95
CA ALA A 163 18.28 6.47 -32.08
C ALA A 163 19.18 5.26 -32.41
N GLN A 164 18.65 4.04 -32.37
CA GLN A 164 19.29 2.90 -33.05
C GLN A 164 18.25 2.04 -33.78
N ARG A 165 17.59 2.69 -34.75
CA ARG A 165 17.10 2.01 -35.96
C ARG A 165 17.93 2.55 -37.12
N SER A 166 18.53 1.61 -37.87
CA SER A 166 19.39 1.79 -39.06
C SER A 166 20.89 2.01 -38.81
N GLY A 167 21.71 1.12 -39.38
CA GLY A 167 23.16 1.29 -39.52
C GLY A 167 24.00 0.09 -39.08
N SER A 168 24.05 -0.98 -39.90
CA SER A 168 25.19 -1.91 -39.85
C SER A 168 26.48 -1.16 -40.22
N PRO A 169 27.64 -1.52 -39.62
CA PRO A 169 28.65 -2.17 -40.47
C PRO A 169 29.50 -3.25 -39.77
N SER A 170 29.64 -4.37 -40.49
CA SER A 170 30.87 -5.11 -40.81
C SER A 170 32.03 -5.15 -39.79
N ARG A 171 32.25 -6.37 -39.27
CA ARG A 171 33.53 -7.08 -39.02
C ARG A 171 34.79 -6.25 -38.74
N LYS A 172 35.43 -6.48 -37.59
CA LYS A 172 36.74 -7.16 -37.49
C LYS A 172 36.85 -7.92 -36.16
N ALA A 173 37.34 -9.15 -36.26
CA ALA A 173 37.71 -10.01 -35.14
C ALA A 173 39.18 -9.77 -34.79
N THR A 174 39.50 -9.72 -33.50
CA THR A 174 40.84 -10.04 -32.98
C THR A 174 40.68 -10.65 -31.60
N ASN A 175 41.16 -11.89 -31.48
CA ASN A 175 41.24 -12.67 -30.26
C ASN A 175 42.36 -12.15 -29.34
N LEU A 176 42.10 -12.09 -28.04
CA LEU A 176 43.14 -12.26 -27.01
C LEU A 176 42.61 -13.21 -25.93
N ARG A 177 43.44 -14.22 -25.64
CA ARG A 177 43.17 -15.41 -24.85
C ARG A 177 43.96 -15.31 -23.53
N THR A 178 43.38 -15.88 -22.46
CA THR A 178 44.07 -16.40 -21.24
C THR A 178 44.46 -15.29 -20.23
N THR A 179 44.15 -15.37 -18.93
CA THR A 179 44.59 -16.39 -17.96
C THR A 179 43.62 -16.57 -16.77
N MET A 180 43.53 -17.81 -16.28
CA MET A 180 42.94 -18.17 -14.98
C MET A 180 43.91 -17.87 -13.81
N GLN A 181 43.38 -17.45 -12.66
CA GLN A 181 43.96 -17.63 -11.32
C GLN A 181 42.81 -17.51 -10.30
N LYS A 182 42.24 -18.63 -9.82
CA LYS A 182 42.64 -19.48 -8.66
C LYS A 182 42.11 -18.95 -7.31
N ARG A 183 40.97 -19.54 -6.91
CA ARG A 183 40.48 -19.94 -5.56
C ARG A 183 40.83 -19.12 -4.29
N SER A 184 39.76 -18.62 -3.66
CA SER A 184 39.33 -18.79 -2.23
C SER A 184 40.16 -18.12 -1.11
N PRO A 185 39.56 -17.69 0.03
CA PRO A 185 38.50 -18.38 0.78
C PRO A 185 37.32 -17.54 1.31
N CYS A 186 36.33 -18.27 1.80
CA CYS A 186 35.11 -17.81 2.45
C CYS A 186 35.39 -16.78 3.55
N LEU A 187 34.66 -15.65 3.53
CA LEU A 187 34.45 -14.83 4.72
C LEU A 187 33.12 -15.24 5.36
N ALA A 188 33.19 -15.53 6.65
CA ALA A 188 32.08 -15.88 7.51
C ALA A 188 30.99 -14.78 7.55
N PRO A 189 29.76 -15.10 7.98
CA PRO A 189 28.71 -14.11 8.19
C PRO A 189 29.16 -13.14 9.29
N SER A 190 29.38 -11.87 8.93
CA SER A 190 29.66 -10.81 9.88
C SER A 190 28.43 -10.53 10.74
N THR A 191 28.68 -10.52 12.04
CA THR A 191 27.78 -10.56 13.19
C THR A 191 26.93 -9.28 13.39
N GLU A 192 26.48 -8.63 12.33
CA GLU A 192 25.81 -7.32 12.41
C GLU A 192 24.29 -7.35 12.15
N ASP A 193 23.77 -8.46 11.60
CA ASP A 193 22.32 -8.68 11.45
C ASP A 193 21.59 -8.95 12.78
N GLN A 194 22.32 -9.19 13.88
CA GLN A 194 21.73 -9.42 15.21
C GLN A 194 21.22 -8.13 15.87
N THR A 195 21.77 -6.97 15.51
CA THR A 195 21.58 -5.74 16.30
C THR A 195 20.29 -4.97 15.99
N LEU A 196 19.60 -5.25 14.87
CA LEU A 196 18.36 -4.56 14.50
C LEU A 196 17.07 -5.38 14.72
N LEU A 197 17.18 -6.67 15.02
CA LEU A 197 16.10 -7.47 15.60
C LEU A 197 16.07 -7.38 17.14
N ASP A 198 17.18 -6.95 17.77
CA ASP A 198 17.24 -6.72 19.22
C ASP A 198 16.57 -5.42 19.67
N PHE A 199 16.46 -4.39 18.82
CA PHE A 199 15.71 -3.18 19.17
C PHE A 199 14.19 -3.41 19.24
N GLY A 200 13.65 -4.34 18.43
CA GLY A 200 12.25 -4.78 18.53
C GLY A 200 11.98 -5.58 19.81
N SER A 201 12.89 -6.50 20.13
CA SER A 201 12.83 -7.33 21.36
C SER A 201 12.98 -6.50 22.64
N ALA A 202 13.81 -5.45 22.64
CA ALA A 202 14.00 -4.58 23.81
C ALA A 202 12.74 -3.73 24.13
N LEU A 203 11.98 -3.32 23.10
CA LEU A 203 10.72 -2.59 23.31
C LEU A 203 9.59 -3.52 23.79
N GLN A 204 9.49 -4.73 23.22
CA GLN A 204 8.54 -5.77 23.66
C GLN A 204 8.82 -6.27 25.09
N ASN A 205 10.09 -6.43 25.46
CA ASN A 205 10.47 -6.81 26.82
C ASN A 205 10.16 -5.69 27.83
N ARG A 206 10.33 -4.40 27.49
CA ARG A 206 9.97 -3.29 28.38
C ARG A 206 8.45 -3.15 28.60
N ILE A 207 7.65 -3.37 27.56
CA ILE A 207 6.18 -3.36 27.66
C ILE A 207 5.67 -4.57 28.46
N SER A 208 6.24 -5.76 28.20
CA SER A 208 5.87 -7.01 28.89
C SER A 208 6.29 -7.01 30.37
N VAL A 209 7.46 -6.47 30.72
CA VAL A 209 7.92 -6.34 32.11
C VAL A 209 7.09 -5.32 32.89
N ARG A 210 6.71 -4.18 32.30
CA ARG A 210 5.77 -3.21 32.93
C ARG A 210 4.37 -3.80 33.11
N ALA A 211 3.85 -4.54 32.14
CA ALA A 211 2.55 -5.21 32.26
C ALA A 211 2.57 -6.32 33.34
N ARG A 212 3.68 -7.07 33.46
CA ARG A 212 3.86 -8.12 34.48
C ARG A 212 4.08 -7.53 35.88
N ALA A 213 4.76 -6.38 35.98
CA ALA A 213 4.91 -5.63 37.23
C ALA A 213 3.59 -5.01 37.70
N LEU A 214 2.76 -4.47 36.79
CA LEU A 214 1.42 -3.96 37.12
C LEU A 214 0.47 -5.10 37.52
N ARG A 215 0.50 -6.26 36.84
CA ARG A 215 -0.27 -7.44 37.28
C ARG A 215 0.19 -7.96 38.64
N ARG A 216 1.51 -8.03 38.89
CA ARG A 216 2.03 -8.42 40.21
C ARG A 216 1.70 -7.39 41.30
N ALA A 217 1.73 -6.09 41.00
CA ALA A 217 1.33 -5.05 41.94
C ALA A 217 -0.16 -5.12 42.27
N LEU A 218 -1.02 -5.36 41.28
CA LEU A 218 -2.46 -5.57 41.48
C LEU A 218 -2.78 -6.86 42.24
N CYS A 219 -1.97 -7.92 42.08
CA CYS A 219 -2.09 -9.16 42.87
C CYS A 219 -1.45 -9.10 44.26
N ARG A 220 -0.65 -8.06 44.56
CA ARG A 220 -0.02 -7.85 45.86
C ARG A 220 -0.67 -6.76 46.70
N ILE A 221 -1.76 -6.16 46.20
CA ILE A 221 -2.73 -5.52 47.08
C ILE A 221 -3.30 -6.67 47.92
N PRO A 222 -2.98 -6.77 49.21
CA PRO A 222 -3.67 -7.74 50.04
C PRO A 222 -5.15 -7.38 49.95
N SER A 223 -6.01 -8.38 49.80
CA SER A 223 -7.47 -8.25 49.85
C SER A 223 -7.91 -7.76 51.23
N LEU A 224 -7.52 -6.56 51.61
CA LEU A 224 -7.97 -5.85 52.79
C LEU A 224 -9.08 -4.91 52.34
N LEU A 225 -10.17 -5.51 51.92
CA LEU A 225 -11.48 -5.09 52.38
C LEU A 225 -12.38 -6.32 52.21
N THR A 226 -12.30 -7.20 53.20
CA THR A 226 -13.33 -8.20 53.39
C THR A 226 -14.67 -7.47 53.48
N MET A 227 -15.69 -8.04 52.86
CA MET A 227 -17.09 -7.59 52.91
C MET A 227 -17.64 -7.39 54.36
N SER A 228 -16.84 -7.66 55.40
CA SER A 228 -17.11 -7.37 56.80
C SER A 228 -17.04 -5.87 57.13
N MET A 229 -16.10 -5.10 56.55
CA MET A 229 -15.98 -3.66 56.84
C MET A 229 -17.09 -2.83 56.18
N LEU A 230 -17.56 -3.22 54.98
CA LEU A 230 -18.70 -2.55 54.32
C LEU A 230 -20.03 -2.84 55.05
N LYS A 231 -20.22 -4.06 55.59
CA LYS A 231 -21.39 -4.40 56.40
C LYS A 231 -21.42 -3.64 57.74
N ASN A 232 -20.26 -3.42 58.37
CA ASN A 232 -20.16 -2.61 59.59
C ASN A 232 -20.34 -1.11 59.35
N MET A 233 -20.03 -0.60 58.16
CA MET A 233 -20.27 0.82 57.82
C MET A 233 -21.75 1.11 57.51
N ILE A 234 -22.44 0.17 56.86
CA ILE A 234 -23.87 0.31 56.54
C ILE A 234 -24.76 0.14 57.78
N SER A 235 -24.38 -0.69 58.75
CA SER A 235 -25.12 -0.88 60.02
C SER A 235 -24.96 0.27 61.04
N ARG A 236 -24.19 1.32 60.72
CA ARG A 236 -24.04 2.53 61.56
C ARG A 236 -24.77 3.76 60.99
N ILE A 237 -25.39 3.63 59.82
CA ILE A 237 -26.13 4.71 59.14
C ILE A 237 -27.65 4.45 59.15
N VAL A 238 -28.09 3.28 59.59
CA VAL A 238 -29.50 2.94 59.92
C VAL A 238 -29.55 2.58 61.38
#